data_AF-A0AA39X9L8-F1
#
_entry.id   AF-A0AA39X9L8-F1
#
_cell.length_a   1.000
_cell.length_b   1.000
_cell.length_c   1.000
_cell.angle_alpha   90.00
_cell.angle_beta   90.00
_cell.angle_gamma   90.00
#
_symmetry.space_group_name_H-M   'P 1'
#
loop_
_entity.id
_entity.type
_entity.pdbx_description
1 polymer ?
#
loop_
_entity_poly.entity_id
_entity_poly.type
_entity_poly.pdbx_seq_one_letter_code
_entity_poly.pdbx_strand_id
1 'polypeptide(L)'
;MAAPIENFDNIYLDLSKENGKCRFAENGLGWKPAGGGDAFTLDQSNIGGAQWSRAAKGYEVKILQRNSGITQLDGFQQEDYERLSKIFKNWYSTNLENKEHSLRGWNWGKAEFGKAELSFNVQNRPSFEIPYSEISNTNLAGRNEIAVEFAVGDAAKANGHNGARGSKGKKATAGKDQLVEMRFYIPGTTTRKEAEGGDAGSDADQEEKNAVTLFYDTLIEKAEIGETAGDTIATFLDVLHLTPRGRFDIDMYDASFRLRGKTYDYKIQYEAIKKFMVLPKPDDLHYMLCIGLDPPLRQGQTRYPFLVMQFKQDEEVTLDLNITEEELNGKYKDKLQSHYEQPLHQVVTYIFKGLGNKKITTPAKDFVTHRNQYGIKCSIKASEGFLYCLEKAFMFVPKPATYISYEQTQSITFSRVGGAVSALSTFDITVLLKNGAGSSQFSNINREDLKALEDFFKLKGLRVKNEIDEDANLLAAALRDEVMDSSEEEVVGPKAERGSADEDEESVDDDFRAESDSDVAEEYDSNHESDGSGSDESDVDNQVDDDDEEDEEDEDAADAKEEPPKKKKKTG
;
A
#
# COMPACT_ATOMS: atom_id res chain seq x y z
N MET A 1 0.77 8.12 58.65
CA MET A 1 1.17 6.77 58.23
C MET A 1 1.52 6.83 56.75
N ALA A 2 2.27 5.87 56.20
CA ALA A 2 2.33 5.75 54.74
C ALA A 2 0.94 5.30 54.22
N ALA A 3 0.55 5.73 53.04
CA ALA A 3 -0.62 5.16 52.36
C ALA A 3 -0.36 3.66 52.08
N PRO A 4 -1.40 2.81 52.08
CA PRO A 4 -1.22 1.42 51.68
C PRO A 4 -0.88 1.36 50.18
N ILE A 5 0.16 0.60 49.84
CA ILE A 5 0.66 0.45 48.46
C ILE A 5 0.90 -1.03 48.19
N GLU A 6 0.20 -1.57 47.19
CA GLU A 6 0.33 -2.95 46.76
C GLU A 6 1.28 -3.03 45.55
N ASN A 7 2.34 -3.82 45.69
CA ASN A 7 3.43 -3.91 44.70
C ASN A 7 3.37 -5.27 43.97
N PHE A 8 3.57 -5.24 42.65
CA PHE A 8 3.66 -6.41 41.78
C PHE A 8 4.89 -6.26 40.88
N ASP A 9 5.75 -7.27 40.87
CA ASP A 9 6.98 -7.29 40.09
C ASP A 9 6.80 -8.08 38.78
N ASN A 10 7.69 -7.85 37.81
CA ASN A 10 7.68 -8.50 36.49
C ASN A 10 6.45 -8.22 35.61
N ILE A 11 5.71 -7.15 35.90
CA ILE A 11 4.54 -6.73 35.11
C ILE A 11 4.99 -5.95 33.86
N TYR A 12 4.35 -6.16 32.72
CA TYR A 12 4.61 -5.46 31.46
C TYR A 12 3.44 -4.52 31.15
N LEU A 13 3.75 -3.28 30.76
CA LEU A 13 2.76 -2.27 30.37
C LEU A 13 2.58 -2.23 28.85
N ASP A 14 1.33 -2.25 28.36
CA ASP A 14 0.96 -1.97 26.96
C ASP A 14 1.88 -2.67 25.92
N LEU A 15 1.98 -3.99 26.04
CA LEU A 15 2.82 -4.91 25.23
C LEU A 15 4.35 -4.76 25.36
N SER A 16 4.87 -3.88 26.23
CA SER A 16 6.31 -3.59 26.44
C SER A 16 7.24 -4.82 26.35
N LYS A 17 8.42 -4.60 25.74
CA LYS A 17 9.54 -5.54 25.75
C LYS A 17 10.14 -5.72 27.15
N GLU A 18 10.25 -4.62 27.89
CA GLU A 18 10.80 -4.62 29.26
C GLU A 18 9.70 -4.87 30.29
N ASN A 19 10.03 -5.72 31.27
CA ASN A 19 9.28 -5.85 32.50
C ASN A 19 9.47 -4.63 33.39
N GLY A 20 8.57 -4.46 34.36
CA GLY A 20 8.60 -3.37 35.32
C GLY A 20 7.98 -3.76 36.65
N LYS A 21 7.91 -2.77 37.54
CA LYS A 21 7.21 -2.86 38.83
C LYS A 21 5.92 -2.07 38.74
N CYS A 22 4.79 -2.74 38.89
CA CYS A 22 3.48 -2.11 39.00
C CYS A 22 3.15 -1.86 40.47
N ARG A 23 2.61 -0.68 40.78
CA ARG A 23 2.20 -0.26 42.10
C ARG A 23 0.77 0.23 42.04
N PHE A 24 -0.08 -0.29 42.92
CA PHE A 24 -1.43 0.20 43.15
C PHE A 24 -1.44 0.94 44.49
N ALA A 25 -2.15 2.06 44.55
CA ALA A 25 -2.39 2.85 45.75
C ALA A 25 -3.82 3.41 45.71
N GLU A 26 -4.30 3.99 46.81
CA GLU A 26 -5.67 4.51 46.90
C GLU A 26 -5.99 5.55 45.80
N ASN A 27 -5.03 6.41 45.44
CA ASN A 27 -5.20 7.47 44.44
C ASN A 27 -4.94 7.02 42.99
N GLY A 28 -4.65 5.74 42.74
CA GLY A 28 -4.38 5.22 41.40
C GLY A 28 -3.14 4.32 41.35
N LEU A 29 -2.67 4.02 40.14
CA LEU A 29 -1.54 3.12 39.90
C LEU A 29 -0.37 3.80 39.21
N GLY A 30 0.82 3.23 39.40
CA GLY A 30 2.03 3.62 38.68
C GLY A 30 2.86 2.40 38.29
N TRP A 31 3.36 2.39 37.05
CA TRP A 31 4.25 1.36 36.52
C TRP A 31 5.61 1.99 36.17
N LYS A 32 6.70 1.32 36.52
CA LYS A 32 8.06 1.76 36.18
C LYS A 32 8.88 0.62 35.57
N PRO A 33 9.58 0.83 34.43
CA PRO A 33 10.41 -0.19 33.79
C PRO A 33 11.60 -0.60 34.68
N ALA A 34 12.00 -1.87 34.58
CA ALA A 34 13.11 -2.44 35.33
C ALA A 34 14.48 -1.94 34.87
N GLY A 35 14.65 -1.64 33.57
CA GLY A 35 15.88 -1.05 33.01
C GLY A 35 16.13 0.40 33.43
N GLY A 36 15.13 1.05 34.04
CA GLY A 36 15.14 2.49 34.30
C GLY A 36 14.49 3.27 33.16
N GLY A 37 13.93 4.44 33.50
CA GLY A 37 13.08 5.24 32.60
C GLY A 37 11.98 5.94 33.37
N ASP A 38 11.13 6.65 32.64
CA ASP A 38 9.98 7.35 33.19
C ASP A 38 8.92 6.37 33.74
N ALA A 39 8.19 6.81 34.77
CA ALA A 39 7.09 6.05 35.33
C ALA A 39 5.78 6.45 34.65
N PHE A 40 5.04 5.46 34.15
CA PHE A 40 3.64 5.64 33.80
C PHE A 40 2.81 5.77 35.08
N THR A 41 1.81 6.66 35.09
CA THR A 41 0.89 6.85 36.22
C THR A 41 -0.53 7.07 35.71
N LEU A 42 -1.49 6.32 36.26
CA LEU A 42 -2.91 6.44 35.96
C LEU A 42 -3.67 6.74 37.26
N ASP A 43 -4.27 7.93 37.32
CA ASP A 43 -5.07 8.40 38.46
C ASP A 43 -6.39 7.61 38.57
N GLN A 44 -6.84 7.36 39.81
CA GLN A 44 -8.13 6.75 40.11
C GLN A 44 -9.30 7.42 39.37
N SER A 45 -9.28 8.75 39.21
CA SER A 45 -10.34 9.50 38.53
C SER A 45 -10.50 9.10 37.06
N ASN A 46 -9.48 8.52 36.44
CA ASN A 46 -9.52 8.04 35.07
C ASN A 46 -9.96 6.57 34.94
N ILE A 47 -10.03 5.78 36.02
CA ILE A 47 -10.40 4.36 35.95
C ILE A 47 -11.93 4.23 35.74
N GLY A 48 -12.34 3.70 34.59
CA GLY A 48 -13.74 3.50 34.21
C GLY A 48 -14.26 2.08 34.41
N GLY A 49 -13.40 1.08 34.17
CA GLY A 49 -13.69 -0.34 34.34
C GLY A 49 -12.40 -1.16 34.33
N ALA A 50 -12.46 -2.43 34.76
CA ALA A 50 -11.31 -3.31 34.82
C ALA A 50 -11.69 -4.76 34.51
N GLN A 51 -10.93 -5.39 33.63
CA GLN A 51 -11.12 -6.76 33.18
C GLN A 51 -9.87 -7.59 33.48
N TRP A 52 -10.09 -8.87 33.80
CA TRP A 52 -9.08 -9.88 34.08
C TRP A 52 -9.25 -11.02 33.08
N SER A 53 -8.19 -11.36 32.38
CA SER A 53 -8.22 -12.36 31.31
C SER A 53 -6.88 -13.10 31.21
N ARG A 54 -6.89 -14.23 30.49
CA ARG A 54 -5.68 -15.00 30.20
C ARG A 54 -4.97 -14.40 28.99
N ALA A 55 -3.67 -14.13 29.13
CA ALA A 55 -2.83 -13.49 28.13
C ALA A 55 -1.50 -14.25 27.90
N ALA A 56 -0.72 -13.84 26.90
CA ALA A 56 0.49 -14.56 26.48
C ALA A 56 1.58 -14.67 27.57
N LYS A 57 1.66 -13.71 28.50
CA LYS A 57 2.66 -13.66 29.58
C LYS A 57 2.13 -14.12 30.96
N GLY A 58 0.91 -14.67 31.03
CA GLY A 58 0.26 -15.04 32.30
C GLY A 58 -1.20 -14.62 32.32
N TYR A 59 -1.61 -13.86 33.32
CA TYR A 59 -2.86 -13.11 33.31
C TYR A 59 -2.60 -11.63 33.04
N GLU A 60 -3.59 -10.95 32.47
CA GLU A 60 -3.59 -9.50 32.26
C GLU A 60 -4.61 -8.82 33.20
N VAL A 61 -4.34 -7.55 33.53
CA VAL A 61 -5.36 -6.60 33.97
C VAL A 61 -5.52 -5.56 32.87
N LYS A 62 -6.69 -5.55 32.24
CA LYS A 62 -7.07 -4.62 31.17
C LYS A 62 -7.95 -3.52 31.74
N ILE A 63 -7.44 -2.30 31.77
CA ILE A 63 -8.11 -1.15 32.40
C ILE A 63 -8.72 -0.26 31.33
N LEU A 64 -10.04 -0.09 31.41
CA LEU A 64 -10.80 0.80 30.54
C LEU A 64 -10.85 2.19 31.20
N GLN A 65 -10.30 3.20 30.55
CA GLN A 65 -10.25 4.56 31.08
C GLN A 65 -11.50 5.37 30.71
N ARG A 66 -11.90 6.31 31.57
CA ARG A 66 -13.08 7.18 31.36
C ARG A 66 -12.96 8.11 30.15
N ASN A 67 -11.73 8.41 29.73
CA ASN A 67 -11.35 9.19 28.54
C ASN A 67 -11.27 8.36 27.23
N SER A 68 -11.79 7.12 27.23
CA SER A 68 -11.67 6.14 26.13
C SER A 68 -10.25 5.63 25.84
N GLY A 69 -9.30 5.83 26.75
CA GLY A 69 -8.02 5.11 26.73
C GLY A 69 -8.16 3.66 27.21
N ILE A 70 -7.21 2.81 26.83
CA ILE A 70 -7.04 1.45 27.35
C ILE A 70 -5.61 1.32 27.86
N THR A 71 -5.43 0.57 28.94
CA THR A 71 -4.12 0.23 29.52
C THR A 71 -4.09 -1.25 29.85
N GLN A 72 -3.15 -2.01 29.28
CA GLN A 72 -2.93 -3.42 29.59
C GLN A 72 -1.72 -3.60 30.50
N LEU A 73 -1.85 -4.47 31.50
CA LEU A 73 -0.82 -4.86 32.43
C LEU A 73 -0.70 -6.39 32.43
N ASP A 74 0.32 -6.94 31.78
CA ASP A 74 0.53 -8.40 31.66
C ASP A 74 1.50 -8.93 32.72
N GLY A 75 1.36 -10.21 33.09
CA GLY A 75 2.38 -10.95 33.87
C GLY A 75 1.95 -11.37 35.26
N PHE A 76 0.69 -11.09 35.64
CA PHE A 76 0.11 -11.51 36.90
C PHE A 76 -0.06 -13.02 36.97
N GLN A 77 0.03 -13.56 38.19
CA GLN A 77 -0.24 -14.97 38.47
C GLN A 77 -1.71 -15.19 38.84
N GLN A 78 -2.20 -16.43 38.78
CA GLN A 78 -3.60 -16.73 39.11
C GLN A 78 -3.96 -16.33 40.55
N GLU A 79 -2.99 -16.44 41.47
CA GLU A 79 -3.10 -16.07 42.88
C GLU A 79 -3.27 -14.55 43.10
N ASP A 80 -2.78 -13.70 42.17
CA ASP A 80 -2.93 -12.24 42.26
C ASP A 80 -4.39 -11.79 42.08
N TYR A 81 -5.26 -12.61 41.45
CA TYR A 81 -6.65 -12.25 41.16
C TYR A 81 -7.42 -11.80 42.41
N GLU A 82 -7.31 -12.54 43.52
CA GLU A 82 -7.99 -12.17 44.77
C GLU A 82 -7.51 -10.84 45.34
N ARG A 83 -6.20 -10.58 45.25
CA ARG A 83 -5.55 -9.37 45.76
C ARG A 83 -5.93 -8.16 44.89
N LEU A 84 -5.89 -8.31 43.57
CA LEU A 84 -6.32 -7.30 42.60
C LEU A 84 -7.82 -7.02 42.69
N SER A 85 -8.67 -8.04 42.81
CA SER A 85 -10.12 -7.86 42.99
C SER A 85 -10.45 -7.05 44.25
N LYS A 86 -9.74 -7.30 45.37
CA LYS A 86 -9.83 -6.49 46.59
C LYS A 86 -9.33 -5.04 46.37
N ILE A 87 -8.23 -4.83 45.65
CA ILE A 87 -7.69 -3.50 45.30
C ILE A 87 -8.71 -2.69 44.47
N PHE A 88 -9.15 -3.22 43.32
CA PHE A 88 -10.06 -2.51 42.41
C PHE A 88 -11.40 -2.19 43.08
N LYS A 89 -11.93 -3.11 43.89
CA LYS A 89 -13.19 -2.92 44.61
C LYS A 89 -13.08 -1.89 45.74
N ASN A 90 -12.04 -1.99 46.59
CA ASN A 90 -11.92 -1.17 47.79
C ASN A 90 -11.38 0.23 47.51
N TRP A 91 -10.41 0.37 46.61
CA TRP A 91 -9.81 1.67 46.28
C TRP A 91 -10.53 2.33 45.11
N TYR A 92 -10.72 1.63 43.99
CA TYR A 92 -11.25 2.24 42.77
C TYR A 92 -12.77 2.09 42.60
N SER A 93 -13.47 1.52 43.59
CA SER A 93 -14.93 1.25 43.54
C SER A 93 -15.38 0.52 42.26
N THR A 94 -14.49 -0.30 41.68
CA THR A 94 -14.64 -0.93 40.38
C THR A 94 -14.57 -2.45 40.56
N ASN A 95 -15.47 -3.21 39.94
CA ASN A 95 -15.36 -4.68 39.93
C ASN A 95 -14.30 -5.09 38.91
N LEU A 96 -13.47 -6.10 39.26
CA LEU A 96 -12.55 -6.74 38.32
C LEU A 96 -13.28 -7.91 37.63
N GLU A 97 -13.71 -7.69 36.40
CA GLU A 97 -14.52 -8.63 35.62
C GLU A 97 -13.67 -9.75 35.02
N ASN A 98 -13.93 -11.01 35.37
CA ASN A 98 -13.24 -12.15 34.77
C ASN A 98 -13.81 -12.46 33.38
N LYS A 99 -13.01 -12.28 32.33
CA LYS A 99 -13.34 -12.58 30.92
C LYS A 99 -12.66 -13.87 30.46
N GLU A 100 -13.46 -14.85 30.03
CA GLU A 100 -12.96 -16.03 29.33
C GLU A 100 -12.98 -15.82 27.81
N HIS A 101 -11.80 -15.78 27.19
CA HIS A 101 -11.66 -15.71 25.74
C HIS A 101 -12.15 -17.00 25.02
N SER A 102 -12.55 -16.87 23.76
CA SER A 102 -13.01 -17.99 22.93
C SER A 102 -11.84 -18.73 22.28
N LEU A 103 -11.48 -19.89 22.84
CA LEU A 103 -10.33 -20.71 22.37
C LEU A 103 -10.67 -21.69 21.22
N ARG A 104 -11.79 -21.50 20.52
CA ARG A 104 -12.29 -22.49 19.53
C ARG A 104 -11.73 -22.37 18.12
N GLY A 105 -10.99 -21.29 17.80
CA GLY A 105 -10.50 -21.04 16.44
C GLY A 105 -11.59 -20.80 15.38
N TRP A 106 -12.81 -20.47 15.80
CA TRP A 106 -13.91 -20.15 14.89
C TRP A 106 -13.82 -18.70 14.42
N ASN A 107 -13.82 -18.49 13.09
CA ASN A 107 -13.66 -17.18 12.47
C ASN A 107 -15.00 -16.48 12.17
N TRP A 108 -16.13 -17.02 12.65
CA TRP A 108 -17.47 -16.42 12.54
C TRP A 108 -17.99 -16.01 13.92
N GLY A 109 -18.56 -14.81 14.00
CA GLY A 109 -18.95 -14.17 15.26
C GLY A 109 -19.69 -12.86 15.00
N LYS A 110 -19.93 -12.10 16.07
CA LYS A 110 -20.46 -10.72 16.02
C LYS A 110 -19.36 -9.74 16.38
N ALA A 111 -19.30 -8.61 15.67
CA ALA A 111 -18.40 -7.52 15.98
C ALA A 111 -19.21 -6.40 16.68
N GLU A 112 -18.77 -5.97 17.85
CA GLU A 112 -19.49 -5.04 18.73
C GLU A 112 -18.64 -3.80 19.03
N PHE A 113 -19.21 -2.61 18.83
CA PHE A 113 -18.51 -1.33 18.97
C PHE A 113 -18.56 -0.80 20.41
N GLY A 114 -17.54 -1.09 21.20
CA GLY A 114 -17.37 -0.55 22.55
C GLY A 114 -17.10 0.95 22.58
N LYS A 115 -16.71 1.45 23.76
CA LYS A 115 -16.33 2.87 23.97
C LYS A 115 -14.90 3.18 23.52
N ALA A 116 -14.00 2.21 23.59
CA ALA A 116 -12.56 2.38 23.33
C ALA A 116 -11.95 1.29 22.42
N GLU A 117 -12.74 0.25 22.10
CA GLU A 117 -12.32 -0.89 21.30
C GLU A 117 -13.50 -1.55 20.57
N LEU A 118 -13.17 -2.24 19.49
CA LEU A 118 -14.02 -3.15 18.75
C LEU A 118 -13.81 -4.58 19.27
N SER A 119 -14.84 -5.23 19.82
CA SER A 119 -14.75 -6.62 20.30
C SER A 119 -15.38 -7.60 19.32
N PHE A 120 -14.67 -8.68 18.97
CA PHE A 120 -15.20 -9.76 18.12
C PHE A 120 -15.61 -10.97 18.96
N ASN A 121 -16.91 -11.18 19.11
CA ASN A 121 -17.52 -12.17 19.98
C ASN A 121 -17.93 -13.45 19.24
N VAL A 122 -17.45 -14.59 19.73
CA VAL A 122 -17.78 -15.95 19.25
C VAL A 122 -18.57 -16.65 20.35
N GLN A 123 -19.84 -16.97 20.09
CA GLN A 123 -20.78 -17.49 21.11
C GLN A 123 -20.79 -16.66 22.42
N ASN A 124 -20.92 -15.34 22.29
CA ASN A 124 -20.96 -14.37 23.40
C ASN A 124 -19.69 -14.35 24.29
N ARG A 125 -18.57 -14.88 23.79
CA ARG A 125 -17.24 -14.76 24.40
C ARG A 125 -16.31 -13.97 23.46
N PRO A 126 -15.53 -13.00 23.95
CA PRO A 126 -14.56 -12.30 23.11
C PRO A 126 -13.52 -13.28 22.56
N SER A 127 -13.25 -13.21 21.26
CA SER A 127 -12.12 -13.90 20.61
C SER A 127 -10.88 -13.01 20.65
N PHE A 128 -11.08 -11.73 20.32
CA PHE A 128 -10.10 -10.65 20.43
C PHE A 128 -10.84 -9.30 20.53
N GLU A 129 -10.14 -8.27 21.02
CA GLU A 129 -10.58 -6.87 20.89
C GLU A 129 -9.49 -6.01 20.25
N ILE A 130 -9.88 -5.03 19.45
CA ILE A 130 -8.99 -4.06 18.77
C ILE A 130 -9.25 -2.68 19.37
N PRO A 131 -8.31 -2.12 20.15
CA PRO A 131 -8.37 -0.74 20.61
C PRO A 131 -8.37 0.24 19.45
N TYR A 132 -9.28 1.21 19.49
CA TYR A 132 -9.42 2.20 18.42
C TYR A 132 -8.14 3.03 18.23
N SER A 133 -7.34 3.25 19.28
CA SER A 133 -6.06 3.97 19.21
C SER A 133 -4.90 3.20 18.56
N GLU A 134 -5.09 1.93 18.22
CA GLU A 134 -4.13 1.13 17.42
C GLU A 134 -4.45 1.14 15.92
N ILE A 135 -5.69 1.52 15.55
CA ILE A 135 -6.10 1.63 14.16
C ILE A 135 -5.50 2.91 13.58
N SER A 136 -4.76 2.78 12.48
CA SER A 136 -4.13 3.91 11.78
C SER A 136 -4.94 4.39 10.58
N ASN A 137 -5.67 3.48 9.93
CA ASN A 137 -6.47 3.69 8.73
C ASN A 137 -7.46 2.53 8.57
N THR A 138 -8.49 2.71 7.75
CA THR A 138 -9.46 1.67 7.38
C THR A 138 -9.97 1.92 5.96
N ASN A 139 -10.27 0.86 5.21
CA ASN A 139 -10.68 0.96 3.80
C ASN A 139 -11.64 -0.18 3.40
N LEU A 140 -12.57 0.14 2.50
CA LEU A 140 -13.48 -0.83 1.87
C LEU A 140 -12.70 -1.66 0.84
N ALA A 141 -12.11 -2.77 1.30
CA ALA A 141 -11.27 -3.65 0.50
C ALA A 141 -12.05 -4.41 -0.60
N GLY A 142 -13.36 -4.59 -0.41
CA GLY A 142 -14.25 -5.27 -1.36
C GLY A 142 -15.73 -5.03 -1.02
N ARG A 143 -16.65 -5.59 -1.82
CA ARG A 143 -18.11 -5.33 -1.71
C ARG A 143 -18.70 -5.59 -0.32
N ASN A 144 -18.15 -6.57 0.40
CA ASN A 144 -18.51 -6.98 1.75
C ASN A 144 -17.25 -7.07 2.66
N GLU A 145 -16.13 -6.45 2.27
CA GLU A 145 -14.84 -6.57 2.98
C GLU A 145 -14.31 -5.22 3.46
N ILE A 146 -13.85 -5.18 4.71
CA ILE A 146 -13.16 -4.04 5.32
C ILE A 146 -11.76 -4.49 5.70
N ALA A 147 -10.75 -3.74 5.28
CA ALA A 147 -9.40 -3.85 5.83
C ALA A 147 -9.18 -2.77 6.90
N VAL A 148 -8.54 -3.18 8.00
CA VAL A 148 -8.20 -2.36 9.16
C VAL A 148 -6.68 -2.35 9.27
N GLU A 149 -6.06 -1.19 9.04
CA GLU A 149 -4.60 -1.04 8.98
C GLU A 149 -4.08 -0.52 10.32
N PHE A 150 -3.15 -1.25 10.95
CA PHE A 150 -2.66 -0.99 12.30
C PHE A 150 -1.44 -0.07 12.30
N ALA A 151 -1.27 0.69 13.38
CA ALA A 151 -0.18 1.65 13.54
C ALA A 151 1.19 0.95 13.75
N VAL A 152 1.84 0.55 12.65
CA VAL A 152 3.20 -0.01 12.65
C VAL A 152 4.22 1.02 13.15
N GLY A 153 4.50 0.99 14.45
CA GLY A 153 5.45 1.87 15.12
C GLY A 153 6.89 1.35 15.04
N ASP A 154 7.83 2.27 14.88
CA ASP A 154 9.28 2.00 14.80
C ASP A 154 9.78 1.28 16.06
N ALA A 155 9.98 -0.04 15.94
CA ALA A 155 10.30 -0.95 17.05
C ALA A 155 11.66 -0.66 17.71
N ALA A 156 12.47 0.24 17.15
CA ALA A 156 13.71 0.76 17.75
C ALA A 156 13.47 1.95 18.71
N LYS A 157 12.31 2.60 18.67
CA LYS A 157 11.96 3.77 19.49
C LYS A 157 10.91 3.50 20.57
N ALA A 158 10.30 2.31 20.57
CA ALA A 158 9.18 1.95 21.45
C ALA A 158 9.57 1.43 22.86
N ASN A 159 10.83 1.57 23.30
CA ASN A 159 11.20 1.34 24.71
C ASN A 159 10.95 2.60 25.54
N GLY A 160 9.67 2.91 25.76
CA GLY A 160 9.25 4.05 26.58
C GLY A 160 7.84 4.53 26.23
N HIS A 161 7.03 4.76 27.25
CA HIS A 161 5.74 5.42 27.09
C HIS A 161 6.02 6.90 26.79
N ASN A 162 5.60 7.39 25.61
CA ASN A 162 5.87 8.78 25.23
C ASN A 162 4.94 9.71 26.03
N GLY A 163 5.35 10.09 27.25
CA GLY A 163 4.58 10.84 28.26
C GLY A 163 4.23 12.29 27.89
N ALA A 164 4.20 12.62 26.60
CA ALA A 164 3.73 13.89 26.09
C ALA A 164 2.21 14.00 26.25
N ARG A 165 1.77 14.98 27.05
CA ARG A 165 0.35 15.37 27.19
C ARG A 165 -0.29 15.52 25.80
N GLY A 166 -1.30 14.70 25.50
CA GLY A 166 -2.11 14.77 24.27
C GLY A 166 -2.07 13.52 23.38
N SER A 167 -1.04 12.66 23.50
CA SER A 167 -0.97 11.44 22.67
C SER A 167 -1.90 10.33 23.18
N LYS A 168 -3.14 10.26 22.69
CA LYS A 168 -4.07 9.15 22.97
C LYS A 168 -3.44 7.79 22.61
N GLY A 169 -3.34 6.89 23.60
CA GLY A 169 -3.41 5.43 23.42
C GLY A 169 -2.37 4.71 22.54
N LYS A 170 -1.19 5.29 22.27
CA LYS A 170 -0.12 4.59 21.53
C LYS A 170 0.62 3.59 22.41
N LYS A 171 0.28 2.30 22.28
CA LYS A 171 0.99 1.18 22.94
C LYS A 171 2.42 1.00 22.43
N ALA A 172 3.22 0.23 23.16
CA ALA A 172 4.59 -0.08 22.75
C ALA A 172 4.61 -1.11 21.61
N THR A 173 5.08 -0.72 20.43
CA THR A 173 5.15 -1.60 19.25
C THR A 173 6.33 -2.56 19.35
N ALA A 174 6.10 -3.61 20.15
CA ALA A 174 7.15 -4.35 20.85
C ALA A 174 7.50 -5.73 20.26
N GLY A 175 6.64 -6.31 19.41
CA GLY A 175 6.87 -7.63 18.80
C GLY A 175 7.98 -7.62 17.74
N LYS A 176 8.58 -8.79 17.49
CA LYS A 176 9.30 -9.08 16.24
C LYS A 176 8.29 -9.14 15.09
N ASP A 177 7.27 -9.96 15.31
CA ASP A 177 6.07 -10.06 14.51
C ASP A 177 5.09 -8.97 14.97
N GLN A 178 4.42 -8.31 14.03
CA GLN A 178 3.48 -7.24 14.30
C GLN A 178 2.26 -7.40 13.39
N LEU A 179 1.08 -7.17 13.95
CA LEU A 179 -0.15 -7.08 13.17
C LEU A 179 -0.12 -5.79 12.36
N VAL A 180 -0.28 -5.90 11.04
CA VAL A 180 -0.23 -4.76 10.11
C VAL A 180 -1.59 -4.46 9.50
N GLU A 181 -2.35 -5.50 9.18
CA GLU A 181 -3.63 -5.43 8.49
C GLU A 181 -4.51 -6.60 8.98
N MET A 182 -5.78 -6.34 9.27
CA MET A 182 -6.82 -7.38 9.40
C MET A 182 -7.91 -7.14 8.37
N ARG A 183 -8.55 -8.22 7.90
CA ARG A 183 -9.72 -8.13 7.02
C ARG A 183 -10.94 -8.79 7.64
N PHE A 184 -12.06 -8.09 7.58
CA PHE A 184 -13.36 -8.56 8.05
C PHE A 184 -14.28 -8.73 6.85
N TYR A 185 -14.90 -9.91 6.73
CA TYR A 185 -16.03 -10.12 5.84
C TYR A 185 -17.33 -9.84 6.60
N ILE A 186 -18.15 -8.92 6.09
CA ILE A 186 -19.39 -8.46 6.73
C ILE A 186 -20.57 -8.78 5.78
N PRO A 187 -21.37 -9.82 6.06
CA PRO A 187 -22.49 -10.20 5.20
C PRO A 187 -23.71 -9.29 5.39
N GLY A 188 -24.37 -8.95 4.28
CA GLY A 188 -25.75 -8.46 4.25
C GLY A 188 -25.94 -6.94 4.32
N THR A 189 -27.21 -6.54 4.35
CA THR A 189 -27.67 -5.21 4.75
C THR A 189 -28.04 -5.22 6.23
N THR A 190 -27.99 -4.06 6.89
CA THR A 190 -28.46 -3.90 8.28
C THR A 190 -28.92 -2.46 8.49
N THR A 191 -29.79 -2.24 9.47
CA THR A 191 -30.27 -0.91 9.86
C THR A 191 -29.44 -0.34 11.01
N ARG A 192 -29.40 1.00 11.15
CA ARG A 192 -28.57 1.65 12.18
C ARG A 192 -28.95 1.24 13.61
N LYS A 193 -30.22 0.90 13.85
CA LYS A 193 -30.72 0.42 15.16
C LYS A 193 -30.13 -0.94 15.58
N GLU A 194 -29.89 -1.85 14.64
CA GLU A 194 -29.40 -3.21 14.93
C GLU A 194 -27.94 -3.21 15.37
N ALA A 195 -27.10 -2.35 14.77
CA ALA A 195 -25.68 -2.21 15.11
C ALA A 195 -25.45 -1.63 16.52
N GLU A 196 -26.42 -0.89 17.06
CA GLU A 196 -26.40 -0.32 18.42
C GLU A 196 -27.09 -1.23 19.46
N GLY A 197 -27.56 -2.41 19.08
CA GLY A 197 -28.17 -3.39 19.99
C GLY A 197 -29.58 -3.03 20.47
N GLY A 198 -30.27 -2.12 19.78
CA GLY A 198 -31.66 -1.78 20.08
C GLY A 198 -32.64 -2.84 19.59
N ASP A 199 -33.71 -3.09 20.35
CA ASP A 199 -34.79 -4.01 19.96
C ASP A 199 -35.52 -3.50 18.70
N ALA A 200 -36.00 -4.44 17.88
CA ALA A 200 -36.39 -4.22 16.48
C ALA A 200 -37.79 -3.60 16.32
N GLY A 201 -37.97 -2.39 16.87
CA GLY A 201 -39.14 -1.54 16.62
C GLY A 201 -39.19 -1.09 15.16
N SER A 202 -40.12 -1.68 14.39
CA SER A 202 -40.27 -1.51 12.94
C SER A 202 -40.69 -0.10 12.51
N ASP A 203 -39.78 0.61 11.84
CA ASP A 203 -40.07 1.81 11.02
C ASP A 203 -39.50 1.54 9.62
N ALA A 204 -40.33 1.57 8.58
CA ALA A 204 -40.00 1.06 7.25
C ALA A 204 -39.38 2.10 6.29
N ASP A 205 -38.81 3.18 6.83
CA ASP A 205 -38.25 4.32 6.07
C ASP A 205 -36.79 4.63 6.47
N GLN A 206 -35.96 3.60 6.69
CA GLN A 206 -34.50 3.74 6.71
C GLN A 206 -33.92 3.13 5.43
N GLU A 207 -33.07 3.88 4.73
CA GLU A 207 -32.34 3.41 3.55
C GLU A 207 -31.59 2.11 3.86
N GLU A 208 -31.76 1.07 3.04
CA GLU A 208 -31.01 -0.19 3.17
C GLU A 208 -29.53 0.01 2.85
N LYS A 209 -28.76 0.47 3.84
CA LYS A 209 -27.31 0.58 3.72
C LYS A 209 -26.69 -0.81 3.85
N ASN A 210 -25.71 -1.07 2.98
CA ASN A 210 -24.88 -2.26 3.08
C ASN A 210 -24.19 -2.27 4.46
N ALA A 211 -24.23 -3.40 5.17
CA ALA A 211 -23.70 -3.48 6.53
C ALA A 211 -22.21 -3.16 6.60
N VAL A 212 -21.47 -3.44 5.51
CA VAL A 212 -20.06 -3.05 5.35
C VAL A 212 -19.86 -1.54 5.45
N THR A 213 -20.78 -0.73 4.90
CA THR A 213 -20.65 0.74 4.87
C THR A 213 -20.96 1.32 6.24
N LEU A 214 -22.04 0.88 6.89
CA LEU A 214 -22.35 1.30 8.26
C LEU A 214 -21.24 0.94 9.25
N PHE A 215 -20.64 -0.26 9.12
CA PHE A 215 -19.51 -0.66 9.95
C PHE A 215 -18.26 0.21 9.69
N TYR A 216 -17.95 0.47 8.42
CA TYR A 216 -16.84 1.33 8.00
C TYR A 216 -16.99 2.77 8.53
N ASP A 217 -18.15 3.38 8.33
CA ASP A 217 -18.48 4.73 8.82
C ASP A 217 -18.35 4.79 10.36
N THR A 218 -18.94 3.81 11.06
CA THR A 218 -18.89 3.71 12.53
C THR A 218 -17.46 3.51 13.04
N LEU A 219 -16.62 2.75 12.33
CA LEU A 219 -15.22 2.55 12.70
C LEU A 219 -14.38 3.82 12.50
N ILE A 220 -14.63 4.59 11.44
CA ILE A 220 -13.98 5.89 11.22
C ILE A 220 -14.35 6.88 12.32
N GLU A 221 -15.64 6.96 12.69
CA GLU A 221 -16.13 7.81 13.79
C GLU A 221 -15.51 7.39 15.14
N LYS A 222 -15.63 6.11 15.51
CA LYS A 222 -15.17 5.57 16.81
C LYS A 222 -13.65 5.62 17.00
N ALA A 223 -12.87 5.56 15.92
CA ALA A 223 -11.41 5.63 15.96
C ALA A 223 -10.86 6.98 15.48
N GLU A 224 -11.71 8.01 15.35
CA GLU A 224 -11.32 9.39 15.05
C GLU A 224 -10.40 9.50 13.81
N ILE A 225 -10.68 8.64 12.79
CA ILE A 225 -9.84 8.42 11.58
C ILE A 225 -10.07 9.54 10.56
N GLY A 226 -9.74 10.75 10.98
CA GLY A 226 -9.89 12.01 10.26
C GLY A 226 -9.60 13.16 11.21
N GLU A 227 -10.41 13.29 12.25
CA GLU A 227 -10.30 14.34 13.28
C GLU A 227 -8.93 14.37 13.96
N THR A 228 -8.31 13.20 14.21
CA THR A 228 -6.95 13.11 14.79
C THR A 228 -5.83 13.60 13.84
N ALA A 229 -6.16 14.07 12.63
CA ALA A 229 -5.21 14.76 11.75
C ALA A 229 -5.16 16.29 11.98
N GLY A 230 -6.09 16.85 12.76
CA GLY A 230 -6.31 18.29 12.87
C GLY A 230 -7.20 18.84 11.74
N ASP A 231 -7.45 20.14 11.74
CA ASP A 231 -8.20 20.81 10.69
C ASP A 231 -7.47 20.71 9.33
N THR A 232 -8.22 20.57 8.24
CA THR A 232 -7.66 20.61 6.88
C THR A 232 -7.23 22.03 6.55
N ILE A 233 -5.96 22.18 6.14
CA ILE A 233 -5.36 23.45 5.68
C ILE A 233 -5.82 23.77 4.25
N ALA A 234 -5.89 22.74 3.41
CA ALA A 234 -6.33 22.81 2.02
C ALA A 234 -6.90 21.46 1.58
N THR A 235 -7.88 21.48 0.68
CA THR A 235 -8.45 20.30 0.04
C THR A 235 -8.50 20.53 -1.48
N PHE A 236 -8.00 19.57 -2.25
CA PHE A 236 -8.09 19.55 -3.72
C PHE A 236 -8.93 18.36 -4.16
N LEU A 237 -10.01 18.60 -4.91
CA LEU A 237 -10.97 17.55 -5.27
C LEU A 237 -10.63 16.88 -6.61
N ASP A 238 -10.99 15.59 -6.73
CA ASP A 238 -10.98 14.80 -7.97
C ASP A 238 -9.63 14.71 -8.74
N VAL A 239 -8.50 14.94 -8.08
CA VAL A 239 -7.17 15.06 -8.71
C VAL A 239 -6.77 13.77 -9.44
N LEU A 240 -6.51 13.89 -10.74
CA LEU A 240 -6.14 12.77 -11.60
C LEU A 240 -4.73 12.26 -11.27
N HIS A 241 -4.65 11.01 -10.83
CA HIS A 241 -3.40 10.29 -10.61
C HIS A 241 -3.15 9.27 -11.74
N LEU A 242 -1.98 9.34 -12.35
CA LEU A 242 -1.48 8.38 -13.32
C LEU A 242 -0.83 7.16 -12.63
N THR A 243 -0.33 7.33 -11.40
CA THR A 243 0.26 6.27 -10.57
C THR A 243 0.14 6.65 -9.09
N PRO A 244 -0.54 5.85 -8.24
CA PRO A 244 -1.52 4.81 -8.60
C PRO A 244 -2.58 5.37 -9.57
N ARG A 245 -3.10 4.55 -10.49
CA ARG A 245 -4.08 5.05 -11.47
C ARG A 245 -5.44 5.25 -10.80
N GLY A 246 -5.93 6.49 -10.76
CA GLY A 246 -7.23 6.81 -10.16
C GLY A 246 -7.51 8.31 -10.13
N ARG A 247 -8.59 8.69 -9.45
CA ARG A 247 -8.87 10.06 -9.02
C ARG A 247 -9.00 10.06 -7.51
N PHE A 248 -8.37 11.04 -6.86
CA PHE A 248 -8.26 11.13 -5.41
C PHE A 248 -8.46 12.58 -5.00
N ASP A 249 -9.26 12.83 -3.96
CA ASP A 249 -9.19 14.09 -3.24
C ASP A 249 -7.88 14.13 -2.43
N ILE A 250 -7.27 15.30 -2.30
CA ILE A 250 -6.04 15.54 -1.55
C ILE A 250 -6.35 16.51 -0.41
N ASP A 251 -6.48 16.00 0.81
CA ASP A 251 -6.58 16.82 2.02
C ASP A 251 -5.19 17.03 2.62
N MET A 252 -4.85 18.26 2.99
CA MET A 252 -3.54 18.63 3.52
C MET A 252 -3.67 19.14 4.96
N TYR A 253 -2.79 18.66 5.85
CA TYR A 253 -2.75 18.96 7.28
C TYR A 253 -1.33 19.42 7.67
N ASP A 254 -1.07 19.82 8.92
CA ASP A 254 0.23 20.38 9.36
C ASP A 254 1.43 19.43 9.14
N ALA A 255 1.26 18.11 9.36
CA ALA A 255 2.34 17.11 9.27
C ALA A 255 2.17 16.04 8.18
N SER A 256 0.96 15.90 7.61
CA SER A 256 0.62 14.84 6.65
C SER A 256 -0.42 15.31 5.64
N PHE A 257 -0.54 14.58 4.53
CA PHE A 257 -1.66 14.71 3.59
C PHE A 257 -2.38 13.36 3.46
N ARG A 258 -3.66 13.41 3.06
CA ARG A 258 -4.51 12.24 2.87
C ARG A 258 -5.00 12.20 1.42
N LEU A 259 -4.85 11.06 0.76
CA LEU A 259 -5.38 10.82 -0.59
C LEU A 259 -6.65 9.97 -0.48
N ARG A 260 -7.83 10.59 -0.59
CA ARG A 260 -9.12 9.90 -0.53
C ARG A 260 -9.60 9.53 -1.92
N GLY A 261 -9.50 8.26 -2.29
CA GLY A 261 -10.10 7.68 -3.49
C GLY A 261 -11.39 6.92 -3.16
N LYS A 262 -12.17 6.55 -4.18
CA LYS A 262 -13.45 5.81 -4.02
C LYS A 262 -13.32 4.39 -3.41
N THR A 263 -12.10 3.85 -3.34
CA THR A 263 -11.82 2.46 -2.88
C THR A 263 -10.61 2.38 -1.97
N TYR A 264 -9.68 3.34 -2.06
CA TYR A 264 -8.44 3.35 -1.31
C TYR A 264 -8.20 4.74 -0.73
N ASP A 265 -7.84 4.76 0.55
CA ASP A 265 -7.52 5.96 1.32
C ASP A 265 -6.09 5.81 1.86
N TYR A 266 -5.28 6.87 1.72
CA TYR A 266 -3.87 6.84 2.07
C TYR A 266 -3.44 8.08 2.86
N LYS A 267 -3.09 7.89 4.14
CA LYS A 267 -2.47 8.94 4.99
C LYS A 267 -0.95 8.92 4.87
N ILE A 268 -0.35 9.98 4.33
CA ILE A 268 1.07 10.07 4.00
C ILE A 268 1.72 11.23 4.76
N GLN A 269 2.72 10.92 5.60
CA GLN A 269 3.52 11.92 6.33
C GLN A 269 4.46 12.67 5.38
N TYR A 270 4.64 13.99 5.54
CA TYR A 270 5.57 14.72 4.67
C TYR A 270 7.03 14.26 4.81
N GLU A 271 7.41 13.64 5.94
CA GLU A 271 8.73 13.01 6.12
C GLU A 271 9.02 11.88 5.12
N ALA A 272 7.98 11.16 4.66
CA ALA A 272 8.10 10.09 3.66
C ALA A 272 8.44 10.63 2.27
N ILE A 273 8.10 11.89 1.95
CA ILE A 273 8.50 12.52 0.69
C ILE A 273 10.02 12.75 0.69
N LYS A 274 10.74 12.05 -0.19
CA LYS A 274 12.18 12.27 -0.41
C LYS A 274 12.46 13.13 -1.64
N LYS A 275 11.55 13.12 -2.63
CA LYS A 275 11.69 13.83 -3.91
C LYS A 275 10.36 14.48 -4.28
N PHE A 276 10.40 15.71 -4.78
CA PHE A 276 9.25 16.40 -5.34
C PHE A 276 9.66 17.02 -6.68
N MET A 277 8.95 16.67 -7.76
CA MET A 277 9.31 17.02 -9.13
C MET A 277 8.12 17.64 -9.86
N VAL A 278 8.36 18.76 -10.54
CA VAL A 278 7.39 19.43 -11.43
C VAL A 278 7.86 19.21 -12.87
N LEU A 279 7.07 18.49 -13.65
CA LEU A 279 7.44 18.02 -15.00
C LEU A 279 6.40 18.52 -16.02
N PRO A 280 6.68 19.54 -16.85
CA PRO A 280 5.80 19.95 -17.94
C PRO A 280 5.72 18.84 -18.99
N LYS A 281 4.52 18.42 -19.36
CA LYS A 281 4.33 17.31 -20.31
C LYS A 281 4.57 17.81 -21.75
N PRO A 282 5.18 17.00 -22.64
CA PRO A 282 5.39 17.33 -24.06
C PRO A 282 4.11 17.36 -24.93
N ASP A 283 2.99 17.78 -24.35
CA ASP A 283 1.74 18.07 -25.05
C ASP A 283 1.26 19.52 -24.88
N ASP A 284 2.04 20.35 -24.15
CA ASP A 284 1.81 21.79 -23.92
C ASP A 284 0.44 22.12 -23.30
N LEU A 285 -0.22 21.11 -22.70
CA LEU A 285 -1.55 21.18 -22.09
C LEU A 285 -1.56 20.71 -20.61
N HIS A 286 -0.54 19.99 -20.15
CA HIS A 286 -0.53 19.38 -18.82
C HIS A 286 0.80 19.53 -18.06
N TYR A 287 0.68 19.59 -16.74
CA TYR A 287 1.80 19.41 -15.81
C TYR A 287 1.66 18.11 -15.02
N MET A 288 2.76 17.38 -14.88
CA MET A 288 2.85 16.23 -14.00
C MET A 288 3.60 16.60 -12.72
N LEU A 289 2.97 16.36 -11.57
CA LEU A 289 3.63 16.46 -10.27
C LEU A 289 4.00 15.05 -9.79
N CYS A 290 5.30 14.80 -9.61
CA CYS A 290 5.80 13.50 -9.20
C CYS A 290 6.45 13.55 -7.81
N ILE A 291 5.92 12.74 -6.89
CA ILE A 291 6.35 12.68 -5.49
C ILE A 291 7.01 11.32 -5.25
N GLY A 292 8.32 11.31 -4.94
CA GLY A 292 9.04 10.09 -4.55
C GLY A 292 8.90 9.82 -3.06
N LEU A 293 8.36 8.64 -2.72
CA LEU A 293 8.04 8.21 -1.36
C LEU A 293 8.99 7.11 -0.88
N ASP A 294 9.45 7.23 0.36
CA ASP A 294 10.15 6.19 1.09
C ASP A 294 9.72 6.24 2.59
N PRO A 295 9.01 5.22 3.10
CA PRO A 295 8.65 3.96 2.41
C PRO A 295 7.68 4.17 1.22
N PRO A 296 7.69 3.27 0.23
CA PRO A 296 6.76 3.31 -0.89
C PRO A 296 5.32 3.05 -0.44
N LEU A 297 4.35 3.70 -1.09
CA LEU A 297 2.93 3.45 -0.85
C LEU A 297 2.57 2.00 -1.22
N ARG A 298 1.63 1.38 -0.51
CA ARG A 298 1.17 0.01 -0.79
C ARG A 298 -0.30 -0.01 -1.25
N GLN A 299 -0.63 -0.97 -2.11
CA GLN A 299 -1.99 -1.28 -2.54
C GLN A 299 -2.08 -2.81 -2.70
N GLY A 300 -2.46 -3.50 -1.62
CA GLY A 300 -2.26 -4.94 -1.50
C GLY A 300 -0.78 -5.30 -1.68
N GLN A 301 -0.48 -6.22 -2.61
CA GLN A 301 0.89 -6.63 -2.91
C GLN A 301 1.70 -5.56 -3.67
N THR A 302 1.03 -4.66 -4.41
CA THR A 302 1.70 -3.66 -5.26
C THR A 302 2.32 -2.53 -4.43
N ARG A 303 3.52 -2.08 -4.80
CA ARG A 303 4.21 -0.95 -4.17
C ARG A 303 4.47 0.18 -5.16
N TYR A 304 4.15 1.41 -4.76
CA TYR A 304 4.36 2.62 -5.55
C TYR A 304 5.40 3.52 -4.86
N PRO A 305 6.68 3.48 -5.29
CA PRO A 305 7.73 4.37 -4.79
C PRO A 305 7.59 5.82 -5.32
N PHE A 306 6.70 6.04 -6.29
CA PHE A 306 6.35 7.37 -6.78
C PHE A 306 4.84 7.51 -6.91
N LEU A 307 4.33 8.66 -6.51
CA LEU A 307 3.06 9.19 -6.97
C LEU A 307 3.30 10.01 -8.24
N VAL A 308 2.37 9.96 -9.20
CA VAL A 308 2.37 10.81 -10.39
C VAL A 308 0.95 11.36 -10.57
N MET A 309 0.76 12.64 -10.29
CA MET A 309 -0.46 13.41 -10.58
C MET A 309 -0.36 14.08 -11.95
N GLN A 310 -1.47 14.28 -12.64
CA GLN A 310 -1.57 15.08 -13.86
C GLN A 310 -2.62 16.19 -13.67
N PHE A 311 -2.20 17.43 -13.88
CA PHE A 311 -3.03 18.64 -13.88
C PHE A 311 -3.06 19.23 -15.29
N LYS A 312 -4.11 19.98 -15.64
CA LYS A 312 -4.08 20.80 -16.85
C LYS A 312 -3.28 22.08 -16.58
N GLN A 313 -2.80 22.71 -17.65
CA GLN A 313 -2.11 24.00 -17.57
C GLN A 313 -3.10 25.15 -17.30
N ASP A 314 -4.23 25.17 -18.00
CA ASP A 314 -5.23 26.26 -17.97
C ASP A 314 -6.29 26.10 -16.86
N GLU A 315 -6.02 25.23 -15.89
CA GLU A 315 -6.92 24.91 -14.77
C GLU A 315 -6.50 25.74 -13.55
N GLU A 316 -7.10 26.92 -13.40
CA GLU A 316 -6.86 27.84 -12.28
C GLU A 316 -7.73 27.51 -11.07
N VAL A 317 -7.23 27.81 -9.87
CA VAL A 317 -7.95 27.63 -8.61
C VAL A 317 -7.83 28.87 -7.75
N THR A 318 -8.96 29.28 -7.18
CA THR A 318 -9.04 30.24 -6.07
C THR A 318 -9.14 29.44 -4.78
N LEU A 319 -8.16 29.60 -3.87
CA LEU A 319 -8.08 28.84 -2.63
C LEU A 319 -7.60 29.73 -1.48
N ASP A 320 -8.47 29.90 -0.48
CA ASP A 320 -8.08 30.38 0.85
C ASP A 320 -7.56 29.22 1.71
N LEU A 321 -6.42 29.40 2.36
CA LEU A 321 -5.87 28.45 3.31
C LEU A 321 -6.53 28.61 4.68
N ASN A 322 -6.99 27.50 5.25
CA ASN A 322 -7.48 27.42 6.62
C ASN A 322 -6.28 27.36 7.60
N ILE A 323 -5.60 28.50 7.77
CA ILE A 323 -4.48 28.70 8.70
C ILE A 323 -4.71 30.02 9.45
N THR A 324 -4.45 30.04 10.76
CA THR A 324 -4.51 31.28 11.56
C THR A 324 -3.43 32.29 11.15
N GLU A 325 -3.71 33.60 11.26
CA GLU A 325 -2.70 34.63 10.94
C GLU A 325 -1.44 34.50 11.82
N GLU A 326 -1.56 34.01 13.05
CA GLU A 326 -0.44 33.76 13.95
C GLU A 326 0.47 32.62 13.45
N GLU A 327 -0.08 31.51 12.99
CA GLU A 327 0.69 30.40 12.44
C GLU A 327 1.28 30.71 11.05
N LEU A 328 0.54 31.46 10.23
CA LEU A 328 1.03 31.96 8.94
C LEU A 328 2.25 32.88 9.13
N ASN A 329 2.19 33.82 10.08
CA ASN A 329 3.32 34.70 10.40
C ASN A 329 4.43 34.02 11.22
N GLY A 330 4.14 32.89 11.88
CA GLY A 330 5.07 32.12 12.71
C GLY A 330 5.76 30.97 11.98
N LYS A 331 5.04 29.86 11.74
CA LYS A 331 5.57 28.62 11.12
C LYS A 331 5.83 28.78 9.62
N TYR A 332 4.91 29.45 8.93
CA TYR A 332 4.77 29.39 7.46
C TYR A 332 5.15 30.68 6.73
N LYS A 333 5.74 31.62 7.45
CA LYS A 333 6.20 32.91 6.91
C LYS A 333 7.16 32.70 5.73
N ASP A 334 6.93 33.47 4.68
CA ASP A 334 7.66 33.42 3.39
C ASP A 334 7.60 32.04 2.66
N LYS A 335 6.75 31.11 3.12
CA LYS A 335 6.52 29.79 2.50
C LYS A 335 5.13 29.65 1.90
N LEU A 336 4.10 30.11 2.61
CA LEU A 336 2.69 30.03 2.23
C LEU A 336 2.07 31.44 2.14
N GLN A 337 0.97 31.56 1.40
CA GLN A 337 0.09 32.72 1.34
C GLN A 337 -1.27 32.33 1.92
N SER A 338 -2.02 33.28 2.48
CA SER A 338 -3.38 33.02 2.98
C SER A 338 -4.36 32.75 1.84
N HIS A 339 -4.14 33.36 0.68
CA HIS A 339 -4.99 33.28 -0.51
C HIS A 339 -4.15 32.98 -1.74
N TYR A 340 -4.64 32.09 -2.61
CA TYR A 340 -4.05 31.76 -3.91
C TYR A 340 -5.08 31.91 -5.03
N GLU A 341 -4.71 32.57 -6.11
CA GLU A 341 -5.47 32.70 -7.36
C GLU A 341 -4.50 32.47 -8.54
N GLN A 342 -4.22 31.20 -8.85
CA GLN A 342 -3.19 30.77 -9.82
C GLN A 342 -3.53 29.38 -10.41
N PRO A 343 -2.84 28.94 -11.49
CA PRO A 343 -2.94 27.57 -12.00
C PRO A 343 -2.75 26.51 -10.89
N LEU A 344 -3.67 25.55 -10.82
CA LEU A 344 -3.80 24.52 -9.79
C LEU A 344 -2.49 23.76 -9.56
N HIS A 345 -1.77 23.43 -10.64
CA HIS A 345 -0.47 22.75 -10.56
C HIS A 345 0.60 23.56 -9.80
N GLN A 346 0.50 24.89 -9.78
CA GLN A 346 1.37 25.80 -9.02
C GLN A 346 0.92 25.90 -7.57
N VAL A 347 -0.38 26.10 -7.32
CA VAL A 347 -0.96 26.19 -5.96
C VAL A 347 -0.64 24.94 -5.15
N VAL A 348 -0.93 23.75 -5.70
CA VAL A 348 -0.56 22.45 -5.12
C VAL A 348 0.95 22.37 -4.87
N THR A 349 1.78 22.79 -5.82
CA THR A 349 3.25 22.80 -5.69
C THR A 349 3.74 23.69 -4.55
N TYR A 350 3.19 24.90 -4.38
CA TYR A 350 3.58 25.82 -3.31
C TYR A 350 3.17 25.29 -1.93
N ILE A 351 1.99 24.69 -1.80
CA ILE A 351 1.50 24.17 -0.52
C ILE A 351 2.28 22.91 -0.11
N PHE A 352 2.56 21.97 -1.04
CA PHE A 352 3.47 20.84 -0.77
C PHE A 352 4.90 21.29 -0.42
N LYS A 353 5.40 22.36 -1.05
CA LYS A 353 6.70 22.96 -0.70
C LYS A 353 6.68 23.60 0.69
N GLY A 354 5.62 24.34 1.03
CA GLY A 354 5.53 25.10 2.29
C GLY A 354 5.29 24.24 3.52
N LEU A 355 4.37 23.28 3.44
CA LEU A 355 4.09 22.31 4.50
C LEU A 355 5.20 21.25 4.61
N GLY A 356 5.56 20.62 3.48
CA GLY A 356 6.55 19.55 3.47
C GLY A 356 8.02 20.00 3.56
N ASN A 357 8.31 21.30 3.37
CA ASN A 357 9.66 21.88 3.33
C ASN A 357 10.63 21.13 2.39
N LYS A 358 10.13 20.60 1.26
CA LYS A 358 10.92 19.82 0.30
C LYS A 358 11.41 20.69 -0.85
N LYS A 359 12.62 20.42 -1.34
CA LYS A 359 13.15 21.06 -2.56
C LYS A 359 12.44 20.52 -3.80
N ILE A 360 11.73 21.40 -4.49
CA ILE A 360 11.21 21.14 -5.84
C ILE A 360 12.38 20.93 -6.81
N THR A 361 12.27 19.92 -7.67
CA THR A 361 13.17 19.70 -8.81
C THR A 361 12.39 19.86 -10.11
N THR A 362 12.95 20.61 -11.06
CA THR A 362 12.44 20.77 -12.43
C THR A 362 13.36 20.02 -13.41
N PRO A 363 12.99 19.87 -14.68
CA PRO A 363 13.94 19.55 -15.74
C PRO A 363 15.15 20.51 -15.73
N ALA A 364 16.27 20.04 -16.25
CA ALA A 364 17.48 20.84 -16.41
C ALA A 364 17.25 21.91 -17.49
N LYS A 365 17.64 23.16 -17.21
CA LYS A 365 17.53 24.26 -18.19
C LYS A 365 18.48 24.10 -19.38
N ASP A 366 19.55 23.34 -19.16
CA ASP A 366 20.59 23.07 -20.16
C ASP A 366 20.19 21.98 -21.16
N PHE A 367 18.99 21.37 -21.02
CA PHE A 367 18.47 20.38 -21.94
C PHE A 367 17.07 20.75 -22.45
N VAL A 368 16.93 20.79 -23.77
CA VAL A 368 15.68 20.98 -24.49
C VAL A 368 15.73 20.11 -25.76
N THR A 369 14.63 19.46 -26.11
CA THR A 369 14.50 18.68 -27.36
C THR A 369 14.51 19.57 -28.60
N HIS A 370 14.69 18.97 -29.78
CA HIS A 370 14.57 19.64 -31.08
C HIS A 370 13.22 20.38 -31.25
N ARG A 371 12.18 19.94 -30.53
CA ARG A 371 10.82 20.51 -30.55
C ARG A 371 10.58 21.60 -29.50
N ASN A 372 11.63 22.09 -28.85
CA ASN A 372 11.56 23.06 -27.73
C ASN A 372 10.85 22.55 -26.46
N GLN A 373 10.84 21.23 -26.22
CA GLN A 373 10.17 20.60 -25.06
C GLN A 373 11.19 20.01 -24.06
N TYR A 374 10.81 19.89 -22.79
CA TYR A 374 11.70 19.40 -21.71
C TYR A 374 11.68 17.88 -21.49
N GLY A 375 10.69 17.18 -22.04
CA GLY A 375 10.52 15.73 -21.93
C GLY A 375 10.65 15.06 -23.29
N ILE A 376 11.32 13.92 -23.32
CA ILE A 376 11.55 13.11 -24.53
C ILE A 376 10.51 12.00 -24.55
N LYS A 377 9.69 11.87 -25.60
CA LYS A 377 8.81 10.69 -25.73
C LYS A 377 9.69 9.46 -25.98
N CYS A 378 9.53 8.42 -25.17
CA CYS A 378 10.21 7.14 -25.32
C CYS A 378 9.38 6.00 -24.70
N SER A 379 9.82 4.76 -24.85
CA SER A 379 9.31 3.62 -24.07
C SER A 379 10.36 3.07 -23.11
N ILE A 380 9.93 2.42 -22.04
CA ILE A 380 10.75 1.51 -21.24
C ILE A 380 10.07 0.14 -21.25
N LYS A 381 10.75 -0.87 -21.81
CA LYS A 381 10.10 -2.14 -22.21
C LYS A 381 8.85 -1.84 -23.07
N ALA A 382 7.72 -2.50 -22.79
CA ALA A 382 6.44 -2.30 -23.47
C ALA A 382 5.58 -1.13 -22.92
N SER A 383 6.14 -0.17 -22.18
CA SER A 383 5.39 0.98 -21.63
C SER A 383 5.89 2.31 -22.21
N GLU A 384 5.02 3.04 -22.91
CA GLU A 384 5.30 4.41 -23.35
C GLU A 384 5.30 5.40 -22.18
N GLY A 385 6.09 6.47 -22.31
CA GLY A 385 6.13 7.58 -21.38
C GLY A 385 7.07 8.69 -21.85
N PHE A 386 7.60 9.43 -20.87
CA PHE A 386 8.45 10.59 -21.08
C PHE A 386 9.68 10.52 -20.18
N LEU A 387 10.86 10.62 -20.79
CA LEU A 387 12.15 10.73 -20.10
C LEU A 387 12.51 12.21 -19.93
N TYR A 388 12.77 12.61 -18.68
CA TYR A 388 13.24 13.96 -18.33
C TYR A 388 14.68 13.91 -17.83
N CYS A 389 15.50 14.79 -18.38
CA CYS A 389 16.83 15.10 -17.84
C CYS A 389 16.68 16.14 -16.72
N LEU A 390 17.00 15.77 -15.48
CA LEU A 390 17.04 16.65 -14.32
C LEU A 390 18.50 17.03 -14.02
N GLU A 391 18.71 18.02 -13.15
CA GLU A 391 20.06 18.53 -12.83
C GLU A 391 21.05 17.47 -12.28
N LYS A 392 20.55 16.36 -11.73
CA LYS A 392 21.35 15.28 -11.13
C LYS A 392 20.86 13.86 -11.45
N ALA A 393 19.84 13.70 -12.29
CA ALA A 393 19.15 12.43 -12.46
C ALA A 393 18.35 12.34 -13.74
N PHE A 394 18.07 11.12 -14.18
CA PHE A 394 16.98 10.81 -15.10
C PHE A 394 15.70 10.55 -14.32
N MET A 395 14.57 11.01 -14.85
CA MET A 395 13.24 10.61 -14.38
C MET A 395 12.37 10.22 -15.57
N PHE A 396 11.90 8.97 -15.60
CA PHE A 396 10.90 8.49 -16.56
C PHE A 396 9.54 8.35 -15.89
N VAL A 397 8.48 8.87 -16.52
CA VAL A 397 7.09 8.87 -16.05
C VAL A 397 6.12 8.65 -17.23
N PRO A 398 4.90 8.12 -17.02
CA PRO A 398 4.26 7.82 -15.74
C PRO A 398 4.54 6.41 -15.19
N LYS A 399 4.62 5.37 -16.03
CA LYS A 399 4.68 3.97 -15.60
C LYS A 399 5.70 3.17 -16.42
N PRO A 400 6.59 2.39 -15.79
CA PRO A 400 6.98 2.45 -14.37
C PRO A 400 7.74 3.74 -14.06
N ALA A 401 7.29 4.51 -13.06
CA ALA A 401 7.97 5.71 -12.59
C ALA A 401 9.39 5.37 -12.11
N THR A 402 10.41 5.79 -12.87
CA THR A 402 11.79 5.31 -12.72
C THR A 402 12.75 6.49 -12.57
N TYR A 403 13.51 6.52 -11.46
CA TYR A 403 14.48 7.56 -11.15
C TYR A 403 15.89 6.97 -11.10
N ILE A 404 16.84 7.54 -11.83
CA ILE A 404 18.25 7.10 -11.87
C ILE A 404 19.15 8.30 -11.57
N SER A 405 19.91 8.26 -10.47
CA SER A 405 20.88 9.32 -10.15
C SER A 405 22.10 9.23 -11.08
N TYR A 406 22.62 10.36 -11.56
CA TYR A 406 23.87 10.44 -12.31
C TYR A 406 25.07 9.93 -11.48
N GLU A 407 24.98 10.03 -10.15
CA GLU A 407 25.97 9.46 -9.22
C GLU A 407 25.97 7.91 -9.29
N GLN A 408 24.85 7.28 -9.67
CA GLN A 408 24.69 5.84 -9.85
C GLN A 408 24.96 5.35 -11.28
N THR A 409 24.93 6.23 -12.29
CA THR A 409 25.25 5.89 -13.69
C THR A 409 26.73 5.58 -13.88
N GLN A 410 27.05 4.43 -14.50
CA GLN A 410 28.41 4.03 -14.87
C GLN A 410 28.78 4.52 -16.27
N SER A 411 27.89 4.30 -17.24
CA SER A 411 27.99 4.77 -18.62
C SER A 411 26.60 4.80 -19.27
N ILE A 412 26.48 5.55 -20.35
CA ILE A 412 25.30 5.59 -21.21
C ILE A 412 25.73 5.17 -22.61
N THR A 413 25.05 4.19 -23.19
CA THR A 413 25.23 3.76 -24.57
C THR A 413 24.06 4.26 -25.42
N PHE A 414 24.37 4.90 -26.55
CA PHE A 414 23.44 5.09 -27.66
C PHE A 414 23.58 3.92 -28.65
N SER A 415 22.48 3.21 -28.90
CA SER A 415 22.42 2.02 -29.76
C SER A 415 21.30 2.15 -30.79
N ARG A 416 21.51 1.62 -32.00
CA ARG A 416 20.51 1.64 -33.07
C ARG A 416 19.42 0.58 -32.83
N VAL A 417 18.17 0.88 -33.21
CA VAL A 417 17.08 -0.11 -33.20
C VAL A 417 17.37 -1.18 -34.27
N GLY A 418 17.53 -2.44 -33.84
CA GLY A 418 17.95 -3.54 -34.70
C GLY A 418 16.87 -4.08 -35.64
N GLY A 419 17.28 -4.57 -36.81
CA GLY A 419 16.53 -5.55 -37.60
C GLY A 419 15.68 -5.05 -38.78
N ALA A 420 15.34 -3.76 -38.87
CA ALA A 420 14.47 -3.26 -39.95
C ALA A 420 14.94 -1.93 -40.57
N VAL A 421 14.90 -1.85 -41.91
CA VAL A 421 15.24 -0.63 -42.69
C VAL A 421 14.33 0.55 -42.29
N SER A 422 13.10 0.27 -41.87
CA SER A 422 12.11 1.26 -41.43
C SER A 422 12.50 2.04 -40.16
N ALA A 423 13.48 1.56 -39.37
CA ALA A 423 13.87 2.15 -38.08
C ALA A 423 14.99 3.22 -38.18
N LEU A 424 15.10 3.92 -39.30
CA LEU A 424 16.16 4.92 -39.56
C LEU A 424 16.05 6.22 -38.72
N SER A 425 14.87 6.51 -38.18
CA SER A 425 14.52 7.77 -37.50
C SER A 425 14.63 7.73 -35.96
N THR A 426 14.87 6.56 -35.36
CA THR A 426 14.91 6.38 -33.91
C THR A 426 16.14 5.63 -33.40
N PHE A 427 16.43 5.78 -32.12
CA PHE A 427 17.49 5.08 -31.40
C PHE A 427 17.10 4.78 -29.95
N ASP A 428 17.94 3.99 -29.29
CA ASP A 428 17.78 3.55 -27.91
C ASP A 428 18.90 4.08 -27.02
N ILE A 429 18.57 4.40 -25.76
CA ILE A 429 19.49 4.81 -24.70
C ILE A 429 19.56 3.72 -23.64
N THR A 430 20.71 3.07 -23.50
CA THR A 430 20.97 2.12 -22.42
C THR A 430 21.81 2.77 -21.33
N VAL A 431 21.20 3.03 -20.18
CA VAL A 431 21.87 3.57 -18.98
C VAL A 431 22.36 2.39 -18.12
N LEU A 432 23.67 2.18 -18.05
CA LEU A 432 24.29 1.16 -17.19
C LEU A 432 24.48 1.70 -15.77
N LEU A 433 24.07 0.93 -14.76
CA LEU A 433 24.22 1.31 -13.35
C LEU A 433 25.51 0.73 -12.75
N LYS A 434 26.13 1.51 -11.86
CA LYS A 434 27.30 1.08 -11.07
C LYS A 434 26.98 -0.13 -10.19
N ASN A 435 28.04 -0.79 -9.73
CA ASN A 435 27.99 -1.90 -8.77
C ASN A 435 27.17 -3.12 -9.25
N GLY A 436 26.98 -3.28 -10.57
CA GLY A 436 26.26 -4.42 -11.14
C GLY A 436 24.74 -4.37 -10.97
N ALA A 437 24.16 -3.21 -10.62
CA ALA A 437 22.71 -3.04 -10.38
C ALA A 437 21.83 -3.12 -11.66
N GLY A 438 22.34 -3.72 -12.74
CA GLY A 438 21.68 -3.82 -14.05
C GLY A 438 21.80 -2.57 -14.93
N SER A 439 20.98 -2.54 -15.97
CA SER A 439 20.84 -1.43 -16.90
C SER A 439 19.37 -1.05 -17.08
N SER A 440 19.11 0.15 -17.59
CA SER A 440 17.79 0.63 -17.98
C SER A 440 17.83 1.14 -19.42
N GLN A 441 17.09 0.47 -20.30
CA GLN A 441 16.99 0.80 -21.72
C GLN A 441 15.72 1.61 -21.99
N PHE A 442 15.88 2.78 -22.60
CA PHE A 442 14.81 3.63 -23.08
C PHE A 442 14.81 3.61 -24.61
N SER A 443 13.69 3.21 -25.21
CA SER A 443 13.59 2.92 -26.64
C SER A 443 12.74 3.93 -27.40
N ASN A 444 12.82 3.89 -28.73
CA ASN A 444 12.03 4.71 -29.65
C ASN A 444 12.25 6.23 -29.50
N ILE A 445 13.47 6.66 -29.20
CA ILE A 445 13.83 8.08 -29.07
C ILE A 445 14.15 8.65 -30.45
N ASN A 446 13.63 9.84 -30.75
CA ASN A 446 13.79 10.53 -32.04
C ASN A 446 15.26 10.93 -32.29
N ARG A 447 15.83 10.54 -33.44
CA ARG A 447 17.23 10.81 -33.80
C ARG A 447 17.60 12.30 -33.84
N GLU A 448 16.63 13.20 -34.05
CA GLU A 448 16.82 14.65 -33.95
C GLU A 448 17.35 15.09 -32.57
N ASP A 449 16.97 14.39 -31.49
CA ASP A 449 17.34 14.74 -30.11
C ASP A 449 18.72 14.20 -29.70
N LEU A 450 19.35 13.33 -30.51
CA LEU A 450 20.62 12.66 -30.20
C LEU A 450 21.73 13.66 -29.87
N LYS A 451 21.86 14.73 -30.65
CA LYS A 451 22.91 15.73 -30.45
C LYS A 451 22.71 16.55 -29.16
N ALA A 452 21.47 16.95 -28.88
CA ALA A 452 21.15 17.68 -27.65
C ALA A 452 21.43 16.82 -26.40
N LEU A 453 21.14 15.52 -26.47
CA LEU A 453 21.46 14.55 -25.43
C LEU A 453 22.97 14.35 -25.26
N GLU A 454 23.71 14.19 -26.36
CA GLU A 454 25.16 14.10 -26.34
C GLU A 454 25.81 15.31 -25.67
N ASP A 455 25.46 16.52 -26.10
CA ASP A 455 26.07 17.76 -25.60
C ASP A 455 25.70 18.01 -24.13
N PHE A 456 24.48 17.67 -23.72
CA PHE A 456 24.06 17.69 -22.32
C PHE A 456 24.78 16.63 -21.45
N PHE A 457 24.98 15.40 -21.95
CA PHE A 457 25.70 14.36 -21.20
C PHE A 457 27.19 14.69 -21.05
N LYS A 458 27.81 15.27 -22.10
CA LYS A 458 29.16 15.84 -22.02
C LYS A 458 29.23 16.96 -20.96
N LEU A 459 28.26 17.89 -20.97
CA LEU A 459 28.17 18.99 -19.99
C LEU A 459 28.03 18.51 -18.55
N LYS A 460 27.23 17.47 -18.28
CA LYS A 460 27.07 16.87 -16.94
C LYS A 460 28.17 15.85 -16.59
N GLY A 461 29.20 15.68 -17.43
CA GLY A 461 30.36 14.82 -17.17
C GLY A 461 30.06 13.31 -17.21
N LEU A 462 28.99 12.90 -17.89
CA LEU A 462 28.57 11.50 -18.00
C LEU A 462 29.39 10.77 -19.07
N ARG A 463 29.71 9.49 -18.82
CA ARG A 463 30.45 8.64 -19.76
C ARG A 463 29.52 8.14 -20.85
N VAL A 464 29.61 8.72 -22.04
CA VAL A 464 28.84 8.33 -23.24
C VAL A 464 29.65 7.35 -24.09
N LYS A 465 28.96 6.35 -24.65
CA LYS A 465 29.33 5.60 -25.85
C LYS A 465 28.29 5.86 -26.93
N ASN A 466 28.73 6.04 -28.18
CA ASN A 466 27.85 6.19 -29.32
C ASN A 466 28.17 5.09 -30.34
N GLU A 467 27.43 3.99 -30.24
CA GLU A 467 27.61 2.82 -31.10
C GLU A 467 26.94 3.04 -32.48
N ILE A 468 26.05 4.05 -32.60
CA ILE A 468 25.35 4.43 -33.85
C ILE A 468 26.33 4.97 -34.90
N ASP A 469 27.28 5.81 -34.46
CA ASP A 469 28.29 6.39 -35.37
C ASP A 469 29.47 5.42 -35.61
N GLU A 470 29.72 4.46 -34.70
CA GLU A 470 30.65 3.35 -34.95
C GLU A 470 30.07 2.41 -36.03
N ASP A 471 28.82 1.97 -35.90
CA ASP A 471 28.08 1.21 -36.92
C ASP A 471 28.06 1.92 -38.29
N ALA A 472 27.80 3.23 -38.29
CA ALA A 472 27.72 4.01 -39.53
C ALA A 472 29.06 4.08 -40.27
N ASN A 473 30.18 4.23 -39.53
CA ASN A 473 31.52 4.21 -40.13
C ASN A 473 31.92 2.80 -40.60
N LEU A 474 31.54 1.74 -39.88
CA LEU A 474 31.78 0.36 -40.30
C LEU A 474 31.02 -0.01 -41.59
N LEU A 475 29.73 0.35 -41.68
CA LEU A 475 28.93 0.19 -42.90
C LEU A 475 29.51 1.00 -44.08
N ALA A 476 29.92 2.24 -43.83
CA ALA A 476 30.52 3.09 -44.85
C ALA A 476 31.92 2.60 -45.30
N ALA A 477 32.65 1.86 -44.47
CA ALA A 477 33.89 1.20 -44.83
C ALA A 477 33.63 -0.06 -45.68
N ALA A 478 32.73 -0.94 -45.26
CA ALA A 478 32.38 -2.16 -46.00
C ALA A 478 31.87 -1.86 -47.42
N LEU A 479 30.95 -0.89 -47.55
CA LEU A 479 30.44 -0.41 -48.85
C LEU A 479 31.51 0.25 -49.73
N ARG A 480 32.67 0.60 -49.15
CA ARG A 480 33.79 1.18 -49.90
C ARG A 480 34.74 0.12 -50.44
N ASP A 481 34.91 -0.99 -49.73
CA ASP A 481 35.70 -2.13 -50.22
C ASP A 481 34.97 -2.85 -51.38
N GLU A 482 33.65 -3.05 -51.31
CA GLU A 482 32.86 -3.66 -52.42
C GLU A 482 32.93 -2.85 -53.73
N VAL A 483 33.06 -1.52 -53.64
CA VAL A 483 33.20 -0.63 -54.81
C VAL A 483 34.65 -0.56 -55.32
N MET A 484 35.64 -0.91 -54.47
CA MET A 484 37.05 -0.99 -54.87
C MET A 484 37.36 -2.32 -55.60
N ASP A 485 36.73 -3.44 -55.21
CA ASP A 485 36.92 -4.77 -55.83
C ASP A 485 36.22 -4.91 -57.20
N SER A 486 35.42 -3.90 -57.61
CA SER A 486 34.69 -3.86 -58.89
C SER A 486 35.30 -2.89 -59.93
N SER A 487 36.56 -2.45 -59.72
CA SER A 487 37.16 -1.32 -60.44
C SER A 487 38.57 -1.56 -61.04
N GLU A 488 38.90 -2.76 -61.52
CA GLU A 488 40.06 -2.96 -62.42
C GLU A 488 39.77 -3.98 -63.54
N GLU A 489 40.49 -3.87 -64.68
CA GLU A 489 40.03 -4.28 -66.02
C GLU A 489 40.96 -5.30 -66.69
N GLU A 490 40.41 -6.38 -67.27
CA GLU A 490 41.05 -7.05 -68.43
C GLU A 490 40.01 -7.54 -69.47
N VAL A 491 40.30 -7.31 -70.75
CA VAL A 491 39.34 -7.41 -71.87
C VAL A 491 39.74 -8.48 -72.88
N VAL A 492 38.90 -9.51 -73.10
CA VAL A 492 39.09 -10.47 -74.20
C VAL A 492 37.79 -10.93 -74.88
N GLY A 493 37.55 -10.43 -76.11
CA GLY A 493 37.04 -11.24 -77.25
C GLY A 493 35.57 -11.70 -77.30
N PRO A 494 34.74 -11.20 -78.25
CA PRO A 494 33.36 -11.65 -78.43
C PRO A 494 33.22 -12.88 -79.36
N LYS A 495 32.38 -13.88 -79.01
CA LYS A 495 31.87 -14.87 -79.98
C LYS A 495 30.63 -15.69 -79.56
N ALA A 496 29.61 -15.65 -80.43
CA ALA A 496 28.69 -16.72 -80.82
C ALA A 496 28.15 -17.75 -79.79
N GLU A 497 26.91 -17.51 -79.33
CA GLU A 497 25.74 -18.33 -79.71
C GLU A 497 25.88 -19.87 -79.78
N ARG A 498 25.43 -20.54 -78.70
CA ARG A 498 24.91 -21.93 -78.61
C ARG A 498 24.29 -22.09 -77.21
N GLY A 499 23.10 -22.64 -76.97
CA GLY A 499 22.01 -23.05 -77.88
C GLY A 499 21.42 -24.41 -77.49
N SER A 500 20.15 -24.45 -77.00
CA SER A 500 19.42 -25.64 -76.47
C SER A 500 20.08 -26.32 -75.25
N ALA A 501 19.44 -27.12 -74.39
CA ALA A 501 18.06 -27.65 -74.21
C ALA A 501 17.99 -28.21 -72.74
N ASP A 502 16.89 -28.61 -72.09
CA ASP A 502 15.42 -28.53 -72.25
C ASP A 502 14.78 -28.97 -70.89
N GLU A 503 13.44 -29.06 -70.78
CA GLU A 503 12.65 -29.74 -69.71
C GLU A 503 12.74 -29.10 -68.27
N ASP A 504 11.71 -28.41 -67.73
CA ASP A 504 10.37 -28.83 -67.22
C ASP A 504 10.41 -29.12 -65.68
N GLU A 505 9.43 -28.91 -64.79
CA GLU A 505 8.11 -28.21 -64.64
C GLU A 505 8.20 -27.49 -63.24
N GLU A 506 7.47 -26.47 -62.77
CA GLU A 506 6.49 -25.42 -63.20
C GLU A 506 6.63 -24.28 -62.12
N SER A 507 6.22 -23.01 -62.25
CA SER A 507 4.85 -22.40 -62.23
C SER A 507 4.01 -22.68 -60.96
N VAL A 508 3.23 -21.74 -60.38
CA VAL A 508 3.06 -20.28 -60.65
C VAL A 508 2.48 -19.56 -59.40
N ASP A 509 2.82 -18.27 -59.23
CA ASP A 509 1.94 -17.08 -58.96
C ASP A 509 0.46 -17.28 -58.54
N ASP A 510 -0.24 -16.36 -57.86
CA ASP A 510 0.10 -15.08 -57.18
C ASP A 510 -1.08 -14.70 -56.23
N ASP A 511 -0.99 -13.55 -55.54
CA ASP A 511 -2.08 -12.73 -54.95
C ASP A 511 -2.98 -13.34 -53.81
N PHE A 512 -3.24 -12.70 -52.65
CA PHE A 512 -3.92 -11.40 -52.38
C PHE A 512 -5.46 -11.51 -52.62
N ARG A 513 -6.38 -11.02 -51.77
CA ARG A 513 -6.36 -9.92 -50.79
C ARG A 513 -7.54 -10.06 -49.76
N ALA A 514 -7.57 -9.15 -48.77
CA ALA A 514 -8.54 -8.80 -47.71
C ALA A 514 -10.08 -9.10 -47.92
N GLU A 515 -10.99 -9.03 -46.93
CA GLU A 515 -11.17 -8.06 -45.81
C GLU A 515 -11.90 -8.60 -44.55
N SER A 516 -11.57 -7.97 -43.41
CA SER A 516 -12.43 -7.48 -42.28
C SER A 516 -13.36 -8.34 -41.39
N ASP A 517 -13.50 -7.77 -40.17
CA ASP A 517 -14.64 -7.74 -39.23
C ASP A 517 -14.89 -8.78 -38.11
N SER A 518 -15.29 -8.18 -36.97
CA SER A 518 -16.16 -8.65 -35.89
C SER A 518 -15.59 -9.42 -34.68
N ASP A 519 -15.30 -8.64 -33.63
CA ASP A 519 -15.73 -8.80 -32.23
C ASP A 519 -15.75 -10.19 -31.57
N VAL A 520 -14.90 -10.33 -30.55
CA VAL A 520 -15.02 -11.34 -29.49
C VAL A 520 -16.07 -10.88 -28.49
N ALA A 521 -17.21 -11.57 -28.42
CA ALA A 521 -18.21 -11.39 -27.38
C ALA A 521 -17.94 -12.34 -26.19
N GLU A 522 -18.13 -11.84 -24.96
CA GLU A 522 -18.35 -12.69 -23.80
C GLU A 522 -19.80 -13.19 -23.81
N GLU A 523 -20.05 -14.41 -23.31
CA GLU A 523 -20.88 -14.57 -22.10
C GLU A 523 -20.87 -16.02 -21.58
N TYR A 524 -21.45 -16.19 -20.39
CA TYR A 524 -21.61 -17.44 -19.65
C TYR A 524 -22.41 -18.50 -20.42
N ASP A 525 -22.12 -19.77 -20.15
CA ASP A 525 -23.21 -20.72 -19.84
C ASP A 525 -22.89 -21.48 -18.55
N SER A 526 -23.92 -22.06 -17.94
CA SER A 526 -23.90 -22.64 -16.61
C SER A 526 -24.51 -24.06 -16.62
N ASN A 527 -24.31 -24.79 -15.53
CA ASN A 527 -24.97 -26.07 -15.23
C ASN A 527 -24.56 -27.28 -16.09
N HIS A 528 -23.51 -27.98 -15.65
CA HIS A 528 -23.30 -29.40 -15.97
C HIS A 528 -23.13 -30.22 -14.68
N GLU A 529 -24.17 -30.98 -14.32
CA GLU A 529 -24.10 -32.05 -13.32
C GLU A 529 -23.74 -33.37 -14.03
N SER A 530 -22.69 -34.06 -13.59
CA SER A 530 -22.69 -35.54 -13.47
C SER A 530 -21.49 -36.06 -12.67
N ASP A 531 -21.78 -37.11 -11.92
CA ASP A 531 -20.95 -37.92 -11.03
C ASP A 531 -19.62 -38.48 -11.59
N GLY A 532 -18.63 -38.65 -10.70
CA GLY A 532 -18.32 -40.01 -10.26
C GLY A 532 -16.92 -40.61 -10.48
N SER A 533 -16.31 -41.03 -9.35
CA SER A 533 -15.43 -42.22 -9.18
C SER A 533 -13.99 -42.25 -9.72
N GLY A 534 -13.07 -42.82 -8.91
CA GLY A 534 -11.69 -43.21 -9.25
C GLY A 534 -10.67 -42.07 -9.05
N SER A 535 -9.78 -42.02 -8.06
CA SER A 535 -8.86 -42.99 -7.41
C SER A 535 -7.42 -42.87 -7.93
N ASP A 536 -6.46 -43.35 -7.11
CA ASP A 536 -5.03 -43.53 -7.38
C ASP A 536 -4.18 -42.22 -7.27
N GLU A 537 -2.97 -42.19 -6.68
CA GLU A 537 -2.22 -43.16 -5.84
C GLU A 537 -1.05 -42.43 -5.10
N SER A 538 -0.30 -43.16 -4.25
CA SER A 538 1.07 -42.92 -3.72
C SER A 538 1.31 -41.89 -2.58
N ASP A 539 1.43 -42.45 -1.37
CA ASP A 539 2.61 -42.47 -0.48
C ASP A 539 3.42 -41.19 -0.12
N VAL A 540 3.59 -40.99 1.21
CA VAL A 540 4.92 -40.98 1.86
C VAL A 540 4.82 -41.68 3.24
N ASP A 541 5.77 -42.56 3.56
CA ASP A 541 5.82 -43.35 4.80
C ASP A 541 5.88 -42.56 6.13
N ASN A 542 5.36 -43.19 7.19
CA ASN A 542 6.15 -43.45 8.41
C ASN A 542 5.55 -44.62 9.21
N GLN A 543 6.33 -45.68 9.38
CA GLN A 543 6.10 -46.72 10.40
C GLN A 543 6.40 -46.13 11.81
N VAL A 544 5.77 -46.66 12.86
CA VAL A 544 6.34 -47.67 13.78
C VAL A 544 5.20 -48.28 14.63
N ASP A 545 5.12 -49.60 14.60
CA ASP A 545 4.61 -50.60 15.56
C ASP A 545 3.60 -50.20 16.66
N ASP A 546 2.44 -50.88 16.66
CA ASP A 546 1.94 -51.63 17.83
C ASP A 546 1.13 -52.83 17.27
N ASP A 547 1.31 -54.03 17.85
CA ASP A 547 0.77 -55.33 17.38
C ASP A 547 -0.37 -55.85 18.30
N ASP A 548 -0.94 -57.01 17.93
CA ASP A 548 -1.80 -57.92 18.72
C ASP A 548 -3.27 -57.49 19.02
N GLU A 549 -4.17 -58.00 18.18
CA GLU A 549 -5.19 -59.05 18.48
C GLU A 549 -5.33 -59.52 19.96
N GLU A 550 -6.48 -59.97 20.51
CA GLU A 550 -7.78 -60.40 19.95
C GLU A 550 -8.90 -60.38 21.04
N ASP A 551 -10.01 -61.08 20.79
CA ASP A 551 -11.02 -61.64 21.74
C ASP A 551 -12.12 -60.76 22.42
N GLU A 552 -13.32 -60.96 21.85
CA GLU A 552 -14.68 -61.14 22.40
C GLU A 552 -14.93 -61.17 23.94
N GLU A 553 -16.06 -60.59 24.36
CA GLU A 553 -17.17 -61.32 25.02
C GLU A 553 -18.50 -60.51 25.00
N ASP A 554 -19.64 -61.18 24.77
CA ASP A 554 -21.00 -60.61 24.72
C ASP A 554 -21.70 -60.59 26.10
N GLU A 555 -22.52 -59.57 26.41
CA GLU A 555 -23.73 -59.72 27.25
C GLU A 555 -24.92 -58.86 26.74
N ASP A 556 -26.09 -59.49 26.65
CA ASP A 556 -27.35 -58.93 26.13
C ASP A 556 -28.08 -57.95 27.08
N ALA A 557 -28.72 -56.92 26.52
CA ALA A 557 -30.02 -56.41 27.02
C ALA A 557 -30.82 -55.63 25.95
N ALA A 558 -32.14 -55.90 25.89
CA ALA A 558 -33.13 -55.23 25.03
C ALA A 558 -33.46 -53.78 25.53
N ASP A 559 -34.26 -52.93 24.87
CA ASP A 559 -35.40 -53.18 23.97
C ASP A 559 -35.81 -51.91 23.16
N ALA A 560 -36.93 -52.01 22.42
CA ALA A 560 -37.77 -50.96 21.84
C ALA A 560 -37.30 -50.27 20.52
N LYS A 561 -37.96 -50.68 19.42
CA LYS A 561 -37.95 -49.99 18.11
C LYS A 561 -39.09 -48.96 18.04
N GLU A 562 -38.89 -47.82 17.37
CA GLU A 562 -39.94 -47.20 16.54
C GLU A 562 -39.38 -46.15 15.55
N GLU A 563 -39.43 -46.44 14.24
CA GLU A 563 -39.54 -45.42 13.18
C GLU A 563 -41.03 -45.16 12.91
N PRO A 564 -41.47 -43.93 12.58
CA PRO A 564 -41.82 -43.65 11.17
C PRO A 564 -41.73 -42.14 10.77
N PRO A 565 -42.16 -41.71 9.56
CA PRO A 565 -41.69 -42.13 8.24
C PRO A 565 -41.39 -40.96 7.28
N LYS A 566 -40.67 -41.22 6.18
CA LYS A 566 -40.47 -40.26 5.07
C LYS A 566 -41.79 -39.96 4.31
N LYS A 567 -41.99 -38.72 3.85
CA LYS A 567 -43.04 -38.32 2.87
C LYS A 567 -42.46 -37.67 1.61
N LYS A 568 -43.21 -37.76 0.50
CA LYS A 568 -42.74 -37.52 -0.88
C LYS A 568 -43.16 -36.15 -1.45
N LYS A 569 -42.40 -35.62 -2.43
CA LYS A 569 -42.92 -34.72 -3.49
C LYS A 569 -44.06 -35.46 -4.24
N LYS A 570 -45.14 -34.83 -4.68
CA LYS A 570 -45.17 -34.01 -5.92
C LYS A 570 -46.49 -33.23 -6.08
N THR A 571 -46.39 -32.04 -6.67
CA THR A 571 -47.35 -31.34 -7.58
C THR A 571 -48.86 -31.57 -7.38
N GLY A 572 -49.55 -30.51 -6.99
CA GLY A 572 -50.68 -29.96 -7.75
C GLY A 572 -50.22 -28.71 -8.48
#